data_AF-A0A7J4RFM5-F1
#
_entry.id   AF-A0A7J4RFM5-F1
#
_cell.length_a   1.000
_cell.length_b   1.000
_cell.length_c   1.000
_cell.angle_alpha   90.00
_cell.angle_beta   90.00
_cell.angle_gamma   90.00
#
_symmetry.space_group_name_H-M   'P 1'
#
loop_
_entity.id
_entity.type
_entity.pdbx_description
1 polymer ?
#
loop_
_entity_poly.entity_id
_entity_poly.type
_entity_poly.pdbx_seq_one_letter_code
_entity_poly.pdbx_strand_id
1 'polypeptide(L)'
;MSGDESSVSSEEIRYLAHERARPGQLEMIHDCLAALQAGGHHLAAAPTGIGKTAAALAAAIDAARTANGPRTIFFLTSRQSQHKIVVDTVRRINGRRPP
;
A
#
# COMPACT_ATOMS: atom_id res chain seq x y z
N MET A 1 28.10 1.93 13.15
CA MET A 1 26.85 1.71 13.92
C MET A 1 25.91 1.02 12.96
N SER A 2 25.77 -0.29 13.10
CA SER A 2 24.93 -1.13 12.26
C SER A 2 23.48 -0.74 12.48
N GLY A 3 22.89 -0.08 11.49
CA GLY A 3 21.46 0.20 11.46
C GLY A 3 20.71 -1.11 11.53
N ASP A 4 19.73 -1.13 12.42
CA ASP A 4 18.75 -2.20 12.55
C ASP A 4 17.95 -2.27 11.24
N GLU A 5 18.44 -3.09 10.29
CA GLU A 5 17.63 -3.53 9.15
C GLU A 5 16.53 -4.42 9.71
N SER A 6 15.45 -3.78 10.15
CA SER A 6 14.19 -4.43 10.48
C SER A 6 13.68 -5.07 9.18
N SER A 7 14.07 -6.33 8.96
CA SER A 7 13.64 -7.17 7.85
C SER A 7 12.17 -7.52 8.04
N VAL A 8 11.28 -6.59 7.70
CA VAL A 8 9.84 -6.80 7.81
C VAL A 8 9.38 -7.81 6.76
N SER A 9 8.87 -8.94 7.25
CA SER A 9 8.28 -10.02 6.46
C SER A 9 6.94 -9.58 5.85
N SER A 10 6.56 -10.17 4.70
CA SER A 10 5.25 -9.97 4.09
C SER A 10 4.06 -10.28 5.03
N GLU A 11 4.30 -11.00 6.12
CA GLU A 11 3.30 -11.34 7.14
C GLU A 11 2.77 -10.13 7.92
N GLU A 12 3.48 -8.99 7.93
CA GLU A 12 3.06 -7.79 8.66
C GLU A 12 2.13 -6.87 7.85
N ILE A 13 2.06 -7.02 6.52
CA ILE A 13 1.21 -6.14 5.69
C ILE A 13 -0.25 -6.61 5.70
N ARG A 14 -1.06 -5.92 6.50
CA ARG A 14 -2.48 -6.26 6.74
C ARG A 14 -3.41 -6.14 5.52
N TYR A 15 -3.04 -5.35 4.50
CA TYR A 15 -3.92 -4.98 3.38
C TYR A 15 -3.38 -5.38 2.00
N LEU A 16 -2.85 -6.60 1.87
CA LEU A 16 -2.36 -7.10 0.58
C LEU A 16 -3.47 -7.65 -0.33
N ALA A 17 -3.38 -7.29 -1.62
CA ALA A 17 -4.26 -7.80 -2.68
C ALA A 17 -3.86 -9.20 -3.20
N HIS A 18 -2.69 -9.69 -2.80
CA HIS A 18 -2.08 -10.95 -3.24
C HIS A 18 -1.60 -11.75 -2.03
N GLU A 19 -1.23 -13.02 -2.24
CA GLU A 19 -0.74 -13.90 -1.17
C GLU A 19 0.55 -13.42 -0.52
N ARG A 20 1.47 -12.89 -1.34
CA ARG A 20 2.76 -12.38 -0.90
C ARG A 20 3.07 -11.09 -1.63
N ALA A 21 3.69 -10.15 -0.93
CA ALA A 21 4.19 -8.94 -1.55
C ALA A 21 5.53 -9.22 -2.25
N ARG A 22 5.76 -8.57 -3.38
CA ARG A 22 7.06 -8.57 -4.05
C ARG A 22 8.01 -7.61 -3.32
N PRO A 23 9.35 -7.79 -3.40
CA PRO A 23 10.30 -6.91 -2.71
C PRO A 23 10.07 -5.41 -2.95
N GLY A 24 9.93 -4.99 -4.20
CA GLY A 24 9.67 -3.57 -4.52
C GLY A 24 8.27 -3.08 -4.13
N GLN A 25 7.31 -3.97 -3.82
CA GLN A 25 6.05 -3.55 -3.21
C GLN A 25 6.22 -3.33 -1.71
N LEU A 26 6.97 -4.19 -1.02
CA LEU A 26 7.24 -4.07 0.41
C LEU A 26 7.94 -2.74 0.72
N GLU A 27 9.01 -2.44 0.00
CA GLU A 27 9.75 -1.18 0.10
C GLU A 27 8.81 0.02 -0.06
N MET A 28 8.04 0.05 -1.17
CA MET A 28 7.08 1.13 -1.43
C MET A 28 5.98 1.23 -0.37
N ILE A 29 5.53 0.11 0.19
CA ILE A 29 4.50 0.11 1.25
C ILE A 29 5.06 0.74 2.51
N HIS A 30 6.26 0.35 2.95
CA HIS A 30 6.86 0.86 4.17
C HIS A 30 7.15 2.36 4.06
N ASP A 31 7.81 2.79 2.98
CA ASP A 31 8.15 4.19 2.80
C ASP A 31 6.89 5.07 2.71
N CYS A 32 5.85 4.59 2.01
CA CYS A 32 4.58 5.29 1.91
C CYS A 32 3.87 5.35 3.26
N LEU A 33 3.86 4.25 4.02
CA LEU A 33 3.19 4.19 5.33
C LEU A 33 3.88 5.12 6.33
N ALA A 34 5.21 5.08 6.40
CA ALA A 34 6.01 5.94 7.26
C ALA A 34 5.77 7.43 6.93
N ALA A 35 5.78 7.79 5.65
CA ALA A 35 5.49 9.16 5.23
C ALA A 35 4.07 9.61 5.63
N LEU A 36 3.06 8.77 5.43
CA LEU A 36 1.67 9.10 5.78
C LEU A 36 1.46 9.21 7.29
N GLN A 37 2.08 8.34 8.09
CA GLN A 37 2.03 8.39 9.55
C GLN A 37 2.71 9.64 10.11
N ALA A 38 3.78 10.10 9.47
CA ALA A 38 4.45 11.36 9.79
C ALA A 38 3.70 12.62 9.28
N GLY A 39 2.54 12.46 8.61
CA GLY A 39 1.78 13.56 8.02
C GLY A 39 2.42 14.17 6.76
N GLY A 40 3.37 13.47 6.13
CA GLY A 40 4.11 13.91 4.95
C GLY A 40 3.64 13.27 3.64
N HIS A 41 4.55 13.25 2.66
CA HIS A 41 4.32 12.75 1.31
C HIS A 41 5.43 11.79 0.90
N HIS A 42 5.07 10.76 0.13
CA HIS A 42 6.02 9.83 -0.46
C HIS A 42 6.04 9.98 -1.99
N LEU A 43 7.21 10.28 -2.54
CA LEU A 43 7.43 10.38 -3.98
C LEU A 43 8.31 9.20 -4.43
N ALA A 44 7.76 8.30 -5.24
CA ALA A 44 8.44 7.09 -5.69
C ALA A 44 8.59 7.02 -7.20
N ALA A 45 9.81 6.72 -7.66
CA ALA A 45 10.09 6.34 -9.04
C ALA A 45 10.13 4.80 -9.15
N ALA A 46 8.95 4.17 -9.14
CA ALA A 46 8.86 2.71 -9.19
C ALA A 46 8.66 2.20 -10.65
N PRO A 47 9.35 1.13 -11.08
CA PRO A 47 9.20 0.59 -12.43
C PRO A 47 7.78 0.08 -12.73
N THR A 48 7.45 -0.06 -14.01
CA THR A 48 6.17 -0.64 -14.42
C THR A 48 6.10 -2.11 -14.02
N GLY A 49 4.88 -2.63 -13.80
CA GLY A 49 4.68 -4.06 -13.48
C GLY A 49 5.01 -4.49 -12.04
N ILE A 50 5.60 -3.64 -11.19
CA ILE A 50 5.88 -4.01 -9.79
C ILE A 50 4.61 -4.14 -8.93
N GLY A 51 3.50 -3.56 -9.38
CA GLY A 51 2.24 -3.50 -8.61
C GLY A 51 2.12 -2.28 -7.69
N LYS A 52 2.55 -1.10 -8.18
CA LYS A 52 2.44 0.20 -7.49
C LYS A 52 1.05 0.49 -6.93
N THR A 53 0.00 0.16 -7.70
CA THR A 53 -1.39 0.38 -7.27
C THR A 53 -1.72 -0.42 -6.01
N ALA A 54 -1.32 -1.71 -5.96
CA ALA A 54 -1.55 -2.54 -4.79
C ALA A 54 -0.72 -2.07 -3.59
N ALA A 55 0.54 -1.68 -3.81
CA ALA A 55 1.41 -1.14 -2.76
C ALA A 55 0.86 0.16 -2.16
N ALA A 56 0.51 1.15 -2.99
CA ALA A 56 -0.05 2.42 -2.55
C ALA A 56 -1.38 2.24 -1.80
N LEU A 57 -2.26 1.35 -2.27
CA LEU A 57 -3.53 1.05 -1.59
C LEU A 57 -3.30 0.37 -0.24
N ALA A 58 -2.37 -0.60 -0.16
CA ALA A 58 -2.06 -1.27 1.10
C ALA A 58 -1.60 -0.27 2.16
N ALA A 59 -0.63 0.59 1.82
CA ALA A 59 -0.12 1.63 2.72
C ALA A 59 -1.19 2.66 3.10
N ALA A 60 -1.96 3.16 2.13
CA ALA A 60 -2.98 4.18 2.39
C ALA A 60 -4.14 3.65 3.26
N ILE A 61 -4.56 2.40 3.05
CA ILE A 61 -5.61 1.78 3.88
C ILE A 61 -5.09 1.58 5.30
N ASP A 62 -3.85 1.13 5.47
CA ASP A 62 -3.27 0.96 6.79
C ASP A 62 -3.21 2.30 7.56
N ALA A 63 -2.62 3.32 6.91
CA ALA A 63 -2.53 4.67 7.47
C ALA A 63 -3.91 5.29 7.79
N ALA A 64 -4.93 4.97 7.00
CA ALA A 64 -6.30 5.42 7.25
C ALA A 64 -6.96 4.70 8.43
N ARG A 65 -6.64 3.42 8.64
CA ARG A 65 -7.25 2.56 9.68
C ARG A 65 -6.59 2.69 11.04
N THR A 66 -5.32 3.11 11.06
CA THR A 66 -4.55 3.41 12.28
C THR A 66 -4.60 4.89 12.67
N ALA A 67 -5.35 5.70 11.90
CA ALA A 67 -5.59 7.11 12.15
C ALA A 67 -6.40 7.35 13.43
N ASN A 68 -6.12 8.47 14.11
CA ASN A 68 -7.03 9.04 15.10
C ASN A 68 -8.20 9.74 14.40
N GLY A 69 -9.17 8.95 13.93
CA GLY A 69 -10.40 9.43 13.28
C GLY A 69 -10.55 8.94 11.83
N PRO A 70 -11.75 9.15 11.24
CA PRO A 70 -12.03 8.68 9.90
C PRO A 70 -11.18 9.41 8.86
N ARG A 71 -10.61 8.66 7.91
CA ARG A 71 -9.89 9.20 6.74
C ARG A 71 -10.50 8.70 5.45
N THR A 72 -10.61 9.60 4.48
CA THR A 72 -11.04 9.28 3.11
C THR A 72 -9.82 9.08 2.23
N ILE A 73 -9.73 7.93 1.55
CA ILE A 73 -8.69 7.67 0.56
C ILE A 73 -9.21 8.11 -0.80
N PHE A 74 -8.51 9.05 -1.43
CA PHE A 74 -8.82 9.52 -2.78
C PHE A 74 -7.72 9.07 -3.74
N PHE A 75 -8.08 8.22 -4.71
CA PHE A 75 -7.13 7.63 -5.65
C PHE A 75 -7.27 8.28 -7.04
N LEU A 76 -6.18 8.87 -7.53
CA LEU A 76 -6.13 9.54 -8.83
C LEU A 76 -5.37 8.70 -9.86
N THR A 77 -5.90 8.60 -11.07
CA THR A 77 -5.24 7.93 -12.19
C THR A 77 -5.63 8.56 -13.52
N SER A 78 -4.77 8.48 -14.53
CA SER A 78 -4.96 9.22 -15.79
C SER A 78 -5.84 8.51 -16.82
N ARG A 79 -6.06 7.19 -16.69
CA ARG A 79 -6.80 6.39 -17.68
C ARG A 79 -7.88 5.53 -17.03
N GLN A 80 -9.01 5.37 -17.72
CA GLN A 80 -10.13 4.53 -17.29
C GLN A 80 -9.74 3.06 -17.04
N SER A 81 -8.85 2.49 -17.86
CA SER A 81 -8.35 1.13 -17.63
C SER A 81 -7.65 0.96 -16.28
N GLN A 82 -7.03 2.03 -15.77
CA GLN A 82 -6.38 2.02 -14.46
C GLN A 82 -7.38 2.18 -13.32
N HIS A 83 -8.50 2.89 -13.51
CA HIS A 83 -9.59 2.91 -12.52
C HIS A 83 -10.12 1.50 -12.25
N LYS A 84 -10.28 0.68 -13.30
CA LYS A 84 -10.66 -0.73 -13.15
C LYS A 84 -9.65 -1.50 -12.30
N ILE A 85 -8.35 -1.29 -12.52
CA ILE A 85 -7.28 -1.93 -11.74
C ILE A 85 -7.42 -1.58 -10.25
N VAL A 86 -7.68 -0.31 -9.91
CA VAL A 86 -7.86 0.13 -8.52
C VAL A 86 -9.04 -0.59 -7.87
N VAL A 87 -10.21 -0.57 -8.52
CA VAL A 87 -11.43 -1.21 -7.98
C VAL A 87 -11.23 -2.71 -7.79
N ASP A 88 -10.67 -3.40 -8.78
CA ASP A 88 -10.43 -4.85 -8.70
C ASP A 88 -9.38 -5.18 -7.62
N THR A 89 -8.41 -4.30 -7.38
CA THR A 89 -7.43 -4.45 -6.30
C THR A 89 -8.10 -4.33 -4.92
N VAL A 90 -8.96 -3.33 -4.71
CA VAL A 90 -9.70 -3.16 -3.45
C VAL A 90 -10.63 -4.36 -3.19
N ARG A 91 -11.31 -4.86 -4.23
CA ARG A 91 -12.14 -6.08 -4.12
C ARG A 91 -11.32 -7.30 -3.68
N ARG A 92 -10.11 -7.48 -4.24
CA ARG A 92 -9.20 -8.57 -3.84
C ARG A 92 -8.74 -8.43 -2.40
N ILE A 93 -8.41 -7.21 -1.96
CA ILE A 93 -8.07 -6.95 -0.55
C ILE A 93 -9.23 -7.35 0.35
N ASN A 94 -10.46 -6.93 0.04
CA ASN A 94 -11.64 -7.25 0.83
C ASN A 94 -11.95 -8.75 0.87
N GLY A 95 -11.83 -9.45 -0.27
CA GLY A 95 -12.08 -10.89 -0.34
C GLY A 95 -11.10 -11.75 0.46
N ARG A 96 -9.99 -11.18 0.92
CA ARG A 96 -9.00 -11.85 1.79
C ARG A 96 -9.23 -11.55 3.28
N ARG A 97 -10.27 -10.79 3.64
CA ARG A 97 -10.57 -10.40 5.02
C ARG A 97 -11.83 -11.10 5.51
N PRO A 98 -11.89 -11.46 6.80
CA PRO A 98 -13.10 -12.00 7.38
C PRO A 98 -14.26 -10.99 7.25
N PRO A 99 -15.50 -11.47 7.13
CA PRO A 99 -16.69 -10.63 7.01
C PRO A 99 -16.92 -9.76 8.25
#